data_AF-A0A973MU23-F1
#
_entry.id   AF-A0A973MU23-F1
#
_cell.length_a   1.000
_cell.length_b   1.000
_cell.length_c   1.000
_cell.angle_alpha   90.00
_cell.angle_beta   90.00
_cell.angle_gamma   90.00
#
_symmetry.space_group_name_H-M   'P 1'
#
loop_
_entity.id
_entity.type
_entity.pdbx_description
1 polymer ?
#
loop_
_entity_poly.entity_id
_entity_poly.type
_entity_poly.pdbx_seq_one_letter_code
_entity_poly.pdbx_strand_id
1 'polypeptide(L)'
;MTRHAALLTKRAGLAIVDIDDTVSDSRPRQFHLDKPEPDWEAFFAASGSDEPLPEGVALAMELAAAGPMMWLTGRPDRYRTITDEWLRAQGLPPSPLDMRPDGDMRPAAVFKAERIGQIAADNEIGLIVDDDDQVVATLRAAGWLVHHATWMHG
;
A
#
# COMPACT_ATOMS: atom_id res chain seq x y z
N MET A 1 -14.40 3.37 21.46
CA MET A 1 -13.72 4.09 20.38
C MET A 1 -13.10 3.04 19.47
N THR A 2 -13.50 2.96 18.21
CA THR A 2 -12.94 2.00 17.25
C THR A 2 -11.44 2.27 17.08
N ARG A 3 -10.64 1.22 16.85
CA ARG A 3 -9.17 1.27 16.77
C ARG A 3 -8.64 2.35 15.80
N HIS A 4 -9.41 2.71 14.77
CA HIS A 4 -9.08 3.74 13.79
C HIS A 4 -9.22 5.19 14.28
N ALA A 5 -10.10 5.48 15.24
CA ALA A 5 -10.32 6.86 15.72
C ALA A 5 -9.08 7.47 16.40
N ALA A 6 -8.18 6.62 16.93
CA ALA A 6 -6.90 7.06 17.50
C ALA A 6 -5.83 7.38 16.44
N LEU A 7 -5.91 6.78 15.24
CA LEU A 7 -5.03 7.12 14.11
C LEU A 7 -5.40 8.48 13.52
N LEU A 8 -6.70 8.78 13.49
CA LEU A 8 -7.25 10.03 12.94
C LEU A 8 -7.00 11.27 13.82
N THR A 9 -6.58 11.10 15.08
CA THR A 9 -6.46 12.21 16.05
C THR A 9 -5.08 12.88 16.09
N LYS A 10 -4.14 12.51 15.19
CA LYS A 10 -2.85 13.22 15.09
C LYS A 10 -2.44 13.52 13.63
N ARG A 11 -2.68 14.80 13.27
CA ARG A 11 -2.19 15.60 12.13
C ARG A 11 -2.85 15.33 10.77
N ALA A 12 -3.49 16.39 10.25
CA ALA A 12 -4.14 16.50 8.95
C ALA A 12 -3.13 16.52 7.78
N GLY A 13 -2.20 15.56 7.78
CA GLY A 13 -1.23 15.36 6.71
C GLY A 13 -1.73 14.33 5.70
N LEU A 14 -0.99 14.19 4.61
CA LEU A 14 -1.19 13.17 3.58
C LEU A 14 -1.09 11.77 4.19
N ALA A 15 -2.11 10.95 3.97
CA ALA A 15 -2.07 9.52 4.22
C ALA A 15 -1.49 8.78 3.02
N ILE A 16 -0.55 7.86 3.25
CA ILE A 16 0.01 6.98 2.22
C ILE A 16 -0.40 5.55 2.54
N VAL A 17 -1.05 4.89 1.60
CA VAL A 17 -1.63 3.55 1.83
C VAL A 17 -1.09 2.57 0.79
N ASP A 18 -0.56 1.44 1.26
CA ASP A 18 -0.16 0.34 0.38
C ASP A 18 -1.38 -0.42 -0.18
N ILE A 19 -1.15 -1.22 -1.22
CA ILE A 19 -2.17 -2.00 -1.90
C ILE A 19 -2.12 -3.48 -1.53
N ASP A 20 -1.03 -4.17 -1.87
CA ASP A 20 -0.91 -5.62 -1.70
C ASP A 20 -0.91 -5.96 -0.21
N ASP A 21 -1.71 -6.94 0.20
CA ASP A 21 -1.90 -7.43 1.57
C ASP A 21 -2.36 -6.35 2.60
N THR A 22 -2.53 -5.11 2.15
CA THR A 22 -3.14 -3.99 2.87
C THR A 22 -4.62 -3.86 2.50
N VAL A 23 -4.95 -3.60 1.23
CA VAL A 23 -6.36 -3.57 0.75
C VAL A 23 -6.68 -4.70 -0.23
N SER A 24 -5.67 -5.33 -0.81
CA SER A 24 -5.77 -6.34 -1.88
C SER A 24 -5.22 -7.68 -1.37
N ASP A 25 -6.03 -8.73 -1.35
CA ASP A 25 -5.55 -10.07 -0.94
C ASP A 25 -4.69 -10.70 -2.03
N SER A 26 -3.38 -10.76 -1.82
CA SER A 26 -2.44 -11.34 -2.78
C SER A 26 -2.23 -12.85 -2.61
N ARG A 27 -2.79 -13.48 -1.56
CA ARG A 27 -2.59 -14.92 -1.27
C ARG A 27 -2.92 -15.83 -2.46
N PRO A 28 -4.01 -15.61 -3.22
CA PRO A 28 -4.35 -16.49 -4.34
C PRO A 28 -3.31 -16.53 -5.45
N ARG A 29 -2.44 -15.52 -5.56
CA ARG A 29 -1.37 -15.43 -6.58
C ARG A 29 0.02 -15.73 -6.02
N GLN A 30 0.16 -15.91 -4.71
CA GLN A 30 1.44 -16.24 -4.05
C GLN A 30 2.11 -17.50 -4.63
N PHE A 31 1.32 -18.45 -5.13
CA PHE A 31 1.85 -19.66 -5.79
C PHE A 31 2.74 -19.37 -7.02
N HIS A 32 2.64 -18.18 -7.63
CA HIS A 32 3.57 -17.78 -8.71
C HIS A 32 4.99 -17.56 -8.20
N LEU A 33 5.15 -17.17 -6.93
CA LEU A 33 6.42 -16.88 -6.28
C LEU A 33 6.97 -18.09 -5.51
N ASP A 34 6.10 -18.98 -5.04
CA ASP A 34 6.45 -20.19 -4.28
C ASP A 34 7.03 -21.31 -5.17
N LYS A 35 8.03 -20.96 -5.98
CA LYS A 35 8.71 -21.83 -6.95
C LYS A 35 10.22 -21.56 -6.92
N PRO A 36 11.08 -22.51 -7.36
CA PRO A 36 12.53 -22.29 -7.42
C PRO A 36 12.93 -21.06 -8.24
N GLU A 37 12.15 -20.77 -9.30
CA GLU A 37 12.24 -19.55 -10.10
C GLU A 37 10.92 -18.79 -9.97
N PRO A 38 10.87 -17.72 -9.15
CA PRO A 38 9.66 -16.92 -8.96
C PRO A 38 9.20 -16.23 -10.25
N ASP A 39 7.92 -16.41 -10.58
CA ASP A 39 7.29 -15.79 -11.75
C ASP A 39 6.59 -14.48 -11.34
N TRP A 40 7.41 -13.42 -11.24
CA TRP A 40 6.93 -12.09 -10.88
C TRP A 40 5.96 -11.49 -11.91
N GLU A 41 6.13 -11.83 -13.20
CA GLU A 41 5.27 -11.31 -14.25
C GLU A 41 3.85 -11.83 -14.09
N ALA A 42 3.69 -13.14 -13.89
CA ALA A 42 2.40 -13.75 -13.66
C ALA A 42 1.79 -13.33 -12.30
N PHE A 43 2.64 -13.18 -11.26
CA PHE A 43 2.19 -12.66 -9.97
C PHE A 43 1.55 -11.28 -10.08
N PHE A 44 2.15 -10.33 -10.78
CA PHE A 44 1.55 -8.99 -10.92
C PHE A 44 0.43 -8.95 -11.95
N ALA A 45 0.49 -9.74 -13.03
CA ALA A 45 -0.58 -9.81 -14.02
C ALA A 45 -1.91 -10.32 -13.43
N ALA A 46 -1.86 -11.16 -12.40
CA ALA A 46 -3.03 -11.70 -11.72
C ALA A 46 -3.72 -10.70 -10.75
N SER A 47 -3.09 -9.56 -10.43
CA SER A 47 -3.56 -8.68 -9.35
C SER A 47 -4.92 -8.01 -9.60
N GLY A 48 -5.42 -8.05 -10.83
CA GLY A 48 -6.76 -7.55 -11.18
C GLY A 48 -7.91 -8.43 -10.69
N SER A 49 -7.60 -9.64 -10.17
CA SER A 49 -8.58 -10.59 -9.63
C SER A 49 -8.51 -10.76 -8.12
N ASP A 50 -7.69 -9.96 -7.43
CA ASP A 50 -7.55 -10.02 -5.97
C ASP A 50 -8.89 -9.70 -5.29
N GLU A 51 -9.19 -10.39 -4.20
CA GLU A 51 -10.33 -10.04 -3.35
C GLU A 51 -9.94 -8.84 -2.45
N PRO A 52 -10.86 -7.91 -2.18
CA PRO A 52 -10.59 -6.80 -1.27
C PRO A 52 -10.54 -7.27 0.19
N LEU A 53 -9.61 -6.72 0.97
CA LEU A 53 -9.51 -6.93 2.42
C LEU A 53 -10.44 -5.95 3.15
N PRO A 54 -11.52 -6.40 3.81
CA PRO A 54 -12.54 -5.50 4.36
C PRO A 54 -12.00 -4.47 5.35
N GLU A 55 -11.07 -4.88 6.22
CA GLU A 55 -10.42 -4.01 7.20
C GLU A 55 -9.61 -2.90 6.54
N GLY A 56 -8.80 -3.25 5.54
CA GLY A 56 -8.01 -2.30 4.77
C GLY A 56 -8.87 -1.32 3.97
N VAL A 57 -9.92 -1.84 3.31
CA VAL A 57 -10.90 -1.01 2.58
C VAL A 57 -11.56 -0.01 3.52
N ALA A 58 -12.05 -0.45 4.68
CA ALA A 58 -12.67 0.43 5.65
C ALA A 58 -11.71 1.54 6.11
N LEU A 59 -10.45 1.19 6.42
CA LEU A 59 -9.45 2.16 6.82
C LEU A 59 -9.14 3.17 5.70
N ALA A 60 -8.98 2.73 4.45
CA ALA A 60 -8.73 3.62 3.32
C ALA A 60 -9.90 4.60 3.10
N MET A 61 -11.14 4.13 3.23
CA MET A 61 -12.33 4.99 3.14
C MET A 61 -12.37 6.02 4.28
N GLU A 62 -12.06 5.63 5.51
CA GLU A 62 -11.97 6.54 6.64
C GLU A 62 -10.87 7.59 6.46
N LEU A 63 -9.68 7.19 5.97
CA LEU A 63 -8.55 8.09 5.72
C LEU A 63 -8.87 9.11 4.62
N ALA A 64 -9.43 8.65 3.49
CA ALA A 64 -9.83 9.54 2.40
C ALA A 64 -10.96 10.50 2.80
N ALA A 65 -11.86 10.09 3.69
CA ALA A 65 -12.89 10.97 4.24
C ALA A 65 -12.31 12.01 5.23
N ALA A 66 -11.19 11.70 5.87
CA ALA A 66 -10.54 12.57 6.85
C ALA A 66 -9.57 13.59 6.23
N GLY A 67 -9.02 13.32 5.04
CA GLY A 67 -8.04 14.21 4.43
C GLY A 67 -7.43 13.68 3.12
N PRO A 68 -6.36 14.32 2.63
CA PRO A 68 -5.67 13.88 1.44
C PRO A 68 -5.04 12.49 1.64
N MET A 69 -5.18 11.64 0.64
CA MET A 69 -4.65 10.28 0.61
C MET A 69 -3.96 10.02 -0.74
N MET A 70 -2.96 9.15 -0.74
CA MET A 70 -2.41 8.55 -1.95
C MET A 70 -2.12 7.06 -1.75
N TRP A 71 -2.13 6.32 -2.85
CA TRP A 71 -1.68 4.94 -2.92
C TRP A 71 -0.18 4.90 -3.22
N LEU A 72 0.57 4.05 -2.52
CA LEU A 72 1.97 3.74 -2.84
C LEU A 72 2.17 2.23 -2.85
N THR A 73 2.39 1.65 -4.02
CA THR A 73 2.48 0.20 -4.17
C THR A 73 3.84 -0.27 -4.72
N GLY A 74 4.24 -1.47 -4.32
CA GLY A 74 5.38 -2.18 -4.90
C GLY A 74 5.13 -2.74 -6.30
N ARG A 75 3.89 -2.73 -6.80
CA ARG A 75 3.55 -3.17 -8.17
C ARG A 75 4.31 -2.33 -9.21
N PRO A 76 4.94 -2.95 -10.24
CA PRO A 76 5.61 -2.21 -11.31
C PRO A 76 4.63 -1.35 -12.13
N ASP A 77 5.09 -0.19 -12.60
CA ASP A 77 4.27 0.79 -13.32
C ASP A 77 3.61 0.24 -14.59
N ARG A 78 4.20 -0.76 -15.27
CA ARG A 78 3.55 -1.45 -16.39
C ARG A 78 2.20 -2.08 -16.06
N TYR A 79 1.90 -2.34 -14.78
CA TYR A 79 0.63 -2.88 -14.29
C TYR A 79 -0.35 -1.79 -13.79
N ARG A 80 -0.08 -0.52 -14.09
CA ARG A 80 -0.92 0.62 -13.69
C ARG A 80 -2.38 0.46 -14.10
N THR A 81 -2.63 0.15 -15.37
CA THR A 81 -4.02 -0.02 -15.87
C THR A 81 -4.77 -1.08 -15.07
N ILE A 82 -4.16 -2.25 -14.81
CA ILE A 82 -4.77 -3.33 -14.03
C ILE A 82 -5.05 -2.87 -12.59
N THR A 83 -4.12 -2.14 -11.99
CA THR A 83 -4.25 -1.63 -10.61
C THR A 83 -5.35 -0.58 -10.49
N ASP A 84 -5.36 0.42 -11.39
CA ASP A 84 -6.38 1.48 -11.42
C ASP A 84 -7.78 0.91 -11.65
N GLU A 85 -7.91 -0.04 -12.58
CA GLU A 85 -9.20 -0.69 -12.86
C GLU A 85 -9.70 -1.50 -11.67
N TRP A 86 -8.81 -2.22 -10.98
CA TRP A 86 -9.15 -2.95 -9.77
C TRP A 86 -9.58 -2.02 -8.63
N LEU A 87 -8.80 -0.97 -8.33
CA LEU A 87 -9.14 0.03 -7.30
C LEU A 87 -10.54 0.61 -7.54
N ARG A 88 -10.83 0.99 -8.80
CA ARG A 88 -12.14 1.51 -9.19
C ARG A 88 -13.25 0.46 -9.05
N ALA A 89 -12.99 -0.78 -9.47
CA ALA A 89 -13.98 -1.86 -9.40
C ALA A 89 -14.36 -2.22 -7.95
N GLN A 90 -13.41 -2.12 -7.02
CA GLN A 90 -13.67 -2.32 -5.58
C GLN A 90 -14.32 -1.10 -4.89
N GLY A 91 -14.53 0.01 -5.61
CA GLY A 91 -15.11 1.23 -5.04
C GLY A 91 -14.18 1.97 -4.07
N LEU A 92 -12.87 1.76 -4.18
CA LEU A 92 -11.87 2.44 -3.36
C LEU A 92 -11.76 3.93 -3.72
N PRO A 93 -11.28 4.78 -2.79
CA PRO A 93 -11.20 6.22 -3.02
C PRO A 93 -10.36 6.58 -4.27
N PRO A 94 -10.84 7.51 -5.12
CA PRO A 94 -10.06 8.03 -6.23
C PRO A 94 -8.94 8.92 -5.69
N SER A 95 -7.74 8.36 -5.60
CA SER A 95 -6.56 9.02 -5.04
C SER A 95 -5.35 8.83 -5.94
N PRO A 96 -4.34 9.73 -5.91
CA PRO A 96 -3.12 9.55 -6.67
C PRO A 96 -2.49 8.18 -6.42
N LEU A 97 -2.02 7.53 -7.49
CA LEU A 97 -1.39 6.22 -7.45
C LEU A 97 0.09 6.32 -7.83
N ASP A 98 0.96 6.16 -6.84
CA ASP A 98 2.39 6.02 -7.04
C ASP A 98 2.80 4.54 -7.05
N MET A 99 3.61 4.17 -8.04
CA MET A 99 3.97 2.78 -8.34
C MET A 99 5.48 2.66 -8.50
N ARG A 100 5.97 1.43 -8.35
CA ARG A 100 7.38 1.11 -8.56
C ARG A 100 7.76 1.33 -10.03
N PRO A 101 8.80 2.14 -10.33
CA PRO A 101 9.29 2.28 -11.70
C PRO A 101 9.69 0.93 -12.31
N ASP A 102 9.43 0.76 -13.59
CA ASP A 102 9.83 -0.44 -14.31
C ASP A 102 11.35 -0.65 -14.24
N GLY A 103 11.75 -1.89 -13.92
CA GLY A 103 13.16 -2.28 -13.77
C GLY A 103 13.77 -1.99 -12.40
N ASP A 104 13.04 -1.34 -11.47
CA ASP A 104 13.50 -1.19 -10.09
C ASP A 104 13.30 -2.48 -9.30
N MET A 105 14.37 -3.27 -9.18
CA MET A 105 14.37 -4.55 -8.46
C MET A 105 14.83 -4.42 -7.00
N ARG A 106 14.95 -3.20 -6.45
CA ARG A 106 15.39 -3.00 -5.07
C ARG A 106 14.34 -3.50 -4.07
N PRO A 107 14.75 -3.89 -2.84
CA PRO A 107 13.80 -4.29 -1.80
C PRO A 107 12.69 -3.25 -1.56
N ALA A 108 11.48 -3.71 -1.24
CA ALA A 108 10.31 -2.84 -1.01
C ALA A 108 10.60 -1.76 0.03
N ALA A 109 11.23 -2.11 1.15
CA ALA A 109 11.63 -1.17 2.19
C ALA A 109 12.54 -0.04 1.67
N VAL A 110 13.48 -0.34 0.76
CA VAL A 110 14.38 0.67 0.18
C VAL A 110 13.62 1.59 -0.78
N PHE A 111 12.87 0.99 -1.71
CA PHE A 111 12.07 1.75 -2.68
C PHE A 111 11.04 2.66 -1.99
N LYS A 112 10.23 2.10 -1.08
CA LYS A 112 9.17 2.86 -0.40
C LYS A 112 9.75 3.94 0.51
N ALA A 113 10.84 3.68 1.24
CA ALA A 113 11.48 4.70 2.07
C ALA A 113 12.03 5.88 1.25
N GLU A 114 12.67 5.61 0.11
CA GLU A 114 13.14 6.65 -0.80
C GLU A 114 11.95 7.46 -1.36
N ARG A 115 10.90 6.78 -1.83
CA ARG A 115 9.75 7.45 -2.43
C ARG A 115 8.97 8.29 -1.42
N ILE A 116 8.78 7.77 -0.20
CA ILE A 116 8.15 8.52 0.90
C ILE A 116 8.98 9.76 1.24
N GLY A 117 10.32 9.67 1.27
CA GLY A 117 11.19 10.83 1.47
C GLY A 117 11.03 11.90 0.38
N GLN A 118 10.87 11.48 -0.88
CA GLN A 118 10.62 12.39 -2.01
C GLN A 118 9.25 13.06 -1.89
N ILE A 119 8.20 12.31 -1.55
CA ILE A 119 6.84 12.84 -1.33
C ILE A 119 6.83 13.84 -0.17
N ALA A 120 7.55 13.53 0.91
CA ALA A 120 7.64 14.38 2.09
C ALA A 120 8.32 15.74 1.86
N ALA A 121 9.08 15.89 0.77
CA ALA A 121 9.71 17.17 0.44
C ALA A 121 8.68 18.28 0.21
N ASP A 122 7.52 17.93 -0.35
CA ASP A 122 6.44 18.86 -0.71
C ASP A 122 5.15 18.65 0.09
N ASN A 123 5.10 17.65 0.99
CA ASN A 123 3.90 17.25 1.71
C ASN A 123 4.18 16.98 3.20
N GLU A 124 3.28 17.41 4.09
CA GLU A 124 3.27 16.91 5.48
C GLU A 124 2.62 15.52 5.48
N ILE A 125 3.40 14.47 5.77
CA ILE A 125 2.88 13.10 5.88
C ILE A 125 2.31 12.87 7.27
N GLY A 126 1.02 12.53 7.33
CA GLY A 126 0.30 12.27 8.59
C GLY A 126 0.41 10.82 9.05
N LEU A 127 0.24 9.88 8.11
CA LEU A 127 0.20 8.44 8.39
C LEU A 127 0.65 7.65 7.17
N ILE A 128 1.42 6.58 7.38
CA ILE A 128 1.66 5.54 6.38
C ILE A 128 0.98 4.24 6.83
N VAL A 129 0.38 3.50 5.91
CA VAL A 129 -0.22 2.19 6.13
C VAL A 129 0.47 1.17 5.23
N ASP A 130 1.04 0.13 5.83
CA ASP A 130 1.78 -0.92 5.12
C ASP A 130 1.69 -2.23 5.92
N ASP A 131 1.66 -3.39 5.25
CA ASP A 131 1.66 -4.72 5.86
C ASP A 131 3.07 -5.30 6.04
N ASP A 132 4.00 -4.96 5.13
CA ASP A 132 5.35 -5.54 5.08
C ASP A 132 6.18 -5.13 6.32
N ASP A 133 6.55 -6.13 7.13
CA ASP A 133 7.32 -5.97 8.37
C ASP A 133 8.63 -5.17 8.16
N GLN A 134 9.33 -5.38 7.05
CA GLN A 134 10.60 -4.70 6.75
C GLN A 134 10.35 -3.25 6.36
N VAL A 135 9.31 -2.96 5.57
CA VAL A 135 8.90 -1.59 5.24
C VAL A 135 8.51 -0.86 6.51
N VAL A 136 7.63 -1.44 7.32
CA VAL A 136 7.16 -0.88 8.58
C VAL A 136 8.31 -0.59 9.54
N ALA A 137 9.23 -1.54 9.73
CA ALA A 137 10.39 -1.36 10.59
C ALA A 137 11.31 -0.24 10.09
N THR A 138 11.59 -0.21 8.79
CA THR A 138 12.44 0.80 8.15
C THR A 138 11.86 2.21 8.31
N LEU A 139 10.56 2.37 8.04
CA LEU A 139 9.89 3.66 8.13
C LEU A 139 9.76 4.15 9.56
N ARG A 140 9.45 3.26 10.52
CA ARG A 140 9.44 3.61 11.95
C ARG A 140 10.83 4.03 12.44
N ALA A 141 11.89 3.34 12.01
CA ALA A 141 13.26 3.72 12.34
C ALA A 141 13.65 5.09 11.76
N ALA A 142 13.06 5.47 10.61
CA ALA A 142 13.20 6.80 10.01
C ALA A 142 12.30 7.88 10.66
N GLY A 143 11.50 7.54 11.68
CA GLY A 143 10.67 8.47 12.45
C GLY A 143 9.26 8.69 11.91
N TRP A 144 8.82 7.91 10.92
CA TRP A 144 7.47 7.99 10.38
C TRP A 144 6.42 7.35 11.29
N LEU A 145 5.21 7.92 11.30
CA LEU A 145 4.04 7.27 11.90
C LEU A 145 3.51 6.21 10.94
N VAL A 146 3.56 4.94 11.35
CA VAL A 146 3.16 3.80 10.51
C VAL A 146 2.12 2.95 11.21
N HIS A 147 0.94 2.82 10.59
CA HIS A 147 -0.03 1.77 10.90
C HIS A 147 0.40 0.48 10.21
N HIS A 148 0.58 -0.57 11.00
CA HIS A 148 0.97 -1.87 10.49
C HIS A 148 -0.28 -2.72 10.23
N ALA A 149 -0.57 -2.95 8.96
CA ALA A 149 -1.70 -3.74 8.49
C ALA A 149 -1.47 -5.22 8.78
N THR A 150 -2.00 -5.71 9.90
CA THR A 150 -1.75 -7.08 10.40
C THR A 150 -2.92 -8.03 10.21
N TRP A 151 -4.00 -7.58 9.54
CA TRP A 151 -5.23 -8.36 9.36
C TRP A 151 -5.07 -9.58 8.43
N MET A 152 -4.00 -9.64 7.63
CA MET A 152 -3.65 -10.82 6.84
C MET A 152 -3.13 -12.00 7.68
N HIS A 153 -2.66 -11.72 8.90
CA HIS A 153 -2.07 -12.70 9.82
C HIS A 153 -2.95 -12.95 11.07
N GLY A 154 -4.19 -12.45 11.05
CA GLY A 154 -5.17 -12.55 12.14
C GLY A 154 -6.00 -13.82 12.13
#